data_AF-A0A519JKP6-F1
#
_entry.id   AF-A0A519JKP6-F1
#
_cell.length_a   1.000
_cell.length_b   1.000
_cell.length_c   1.000
_cell.angle_alpha   90.00
_cell.angle_beta   90.00
_cell.angle_gamma   90.00
#
_symmetry.space_group_name_H-M   'P 1'
#
loop_
_entity.id
_entity.type
_entity.pdbx_description
1 polymer ?
#
loop_
_entity_poly.entity_id
_entity_poly.type
_entity_poly.pdbx_seq_one_letter_code
_entity_poly.pdbx_strand_id
1 'polypeptide(L)'
;MIARVSTATSNTEAGEKRGFGLAVKLFPTQNVNESVQTANIFTVDVLSGAQNKHFMDTALTNEAPVGLNLGLIELLLKVSSAFKSADSQPTFRQVYEVAEAGLERNEIAKTPHWLRFKPTPNQRIVDEKDFRNELDLKNYPDGIKIDIAVSEETKDRLSDKGWTKIGEMHLIESAVSYGCDRQLHFHHPKIK
;
A
#
# COMPACT_ATOMS: atom_id res chain seq x y z
N MET A 1 14.73 1.40 2.26
CA MET A 1 13.31 1.38 1.80
C MET A 1 12.63 2.65 2.29
N ILE A 2 11.65 3.16 1.55
CA ILE A 2 10.75 4.23 2.01
C ILE A 2 9.31 3.75 1.92
N ALA A 3 8.50 4.00 2.95
CA ALA A 3 7.07 3.74 2.96
C ALA A 3 6.30 5.07 3.11
N ARG A 4 5.21 5.22 2.35
CA ARG A 4 4.31 6.38 2.39
C ARG A 4 2.89 5.89 2.61
N VAL A 5 2.27 6.36 3.69
CA VAL A 5 0.84 6.21 3.93
C VAL A 5 0.11 7.48 3.50
N SER A 6 -1.01 7.31 2.82
CA SER A 6 -1.87 8.42 2.38
C SER A 6 -3.34 8.02 2.45
N THR A 7 -4.23 8.99 2.32
CA THR A 7 -5.65 8.74 2.11
C THR A 7 -5.99 8.81 0.62
N ALA A 8 -6.76 7.85 0.12
CA ALA A 8 -7.38 7.85 -1.19
C ALA A 8 -8.53 8.87 -1.30
N THR A 9 -9.06 9.32 -0.14
CA THR A 9 -10.00 10.43 -0.02
C THR A 9 -9.29 11.70 0.46
N SER A 10 -9.94 12.86 0.33
CA SER A 10 -9.44 14.14 0.86
C SER A 10 -9.46 14.21 2.40
N ASN A 11 -10.14 13.27 3.05
CA ASN A 11 -10.37 13.28 4.49
C ASN A 11 -9.23 12.58 5.21
N THR A 12 -8.68 13.21 6.24
CA THR A 12 -7.58 12.67 7.04
C THR A 12 -8.00 12.33 8.48
N GLU A 13 -9.18 12.80 8.89
CA GLU A 13 -9.65 12.72 10.27
C GLU A 13 -10.49 11.47 10.57
N ALA A 14 -10.35 10.92 11.78
CA ALA A 14 -11.19 9.83 12.29
C ALA A 14 -12.66 10.27 12.41
N GLY A 15 -13.57 9.33 12.17
CA GLY A 15 -15.02 9.59 12.08
C GLY A 15 -15.51 9.83 10.65
N GLU A 16 -14.63 10.21 9.73
CA GLU A 16 -14.92 10.35 8.30
C GLU A 16 -14.67 9.05 7.52
N LYS A 17 -15.26 8.92 6.33
CA LYS A 17 -14.88 7.86 5.38
C LYS A 17 -13.46 8.11 4.86
N ARG A 18 -12.55 7.18 5.16
CA ARG A 18 -11.14 7.23 4.74
C ARG A 18 -10.79 5.94 4.03
N GLY A 19 -10.23 6.07 2.83
CA GLY A 19 -9.53 4.97 2.18
C GLY A 19 -8.05 5.19 2.41
N PHE A 20 -7.32 4.22 2.92
CA PHE A 20 -5.88 4.29 3.11
C PHE A 20 -5.14 3.60 1.97
N GLY A 21 -4.06 4.25 1.52
CA GLY A 21 -3.08 3.68 0.62
C GLY A 21 -1.72 3.58 1.30
N LEU A 22 -0.99 2.52 0.99
CA LEU A 22 0.42 2.36 1.34
C LEU A 22 1.23 2.15 0.06
N ALA A 23 2.16 3.06 -0.18
CA ALA A 23 3.17 2.94 -1.23
C ALA A 23 4.52 2.62 -0.60
N VAL A 24 5.22 1.61 -1.13
CA VAL A 24 6.57 1.22 -0.68
C VAL A 24 7.52 1.36 -1.85
N LYS A 25 8.69 1.95 -1.62
CA LYS A 25 9.80 2.03 -2.56
C LYS A 25 11.01 1.29 -1.99
N LEU A 26 11.46 0.29 -2.73
CA LEU A 26 12.62 -0.53 -2.40
C LEU A 26 13.83 -0.05 -3.20
N PHE A 27 14.95 0.11 -2.50
CA PHE A 27 16.24 0.45 -3.06
C PHE A 27 17.14 -0.78 -2.89
N PRO A 28 17.61 -1.43 -3.97
CA PRO A 28 18.42 -2.64 -3.89
C PRO A 28 19.89 -2.34 -3.53
N THR A 29 20.13 -1.36 -2.67
CA THR A 29 21.47 -0.97 -2.20
C THR A 29 21.37 -0.33 -0.83
N GLN A 30 22.47 -0.40 -0.07
CA GLN A 30 22.67 0.34 1.18
C GLN A 30 23.47 1.63 0.95
N ASN A 31 24.07 1.80 -0.24
CA ASN A 31 24.81 3.01 -0.58
C ASN A 31 23.84 4.13 -0.94
N VAL A 32 23.70 5.12 -0.05
CA VAL A 32 22.77 6.25 -0.22
C VAL A 32 23.06 7.14 -1.43
N ASN A 33 24.28 7.08 -1.98
CA ASN A 33 24.68 7.87 -3.15
C ASN A 33 24.60 7.08 -4.46
N GLU A 34 24.29 5.80 -4.41
CA GLU A 34 24.21 4.96 -5.60
C GLU A 34 22.87 5.14 -6.31
N SER A 35 22.94 5.49 -7.60
CA SER A 35 21.75 5.56 -8.45
C SER A 35 21.34 4.15 -8.86
N VAL A 36 20.24 3.65 -8.30
CA VAL A 36 19.73 2.31 -8.56
C VAL A 36 18.33 2.34 -9.15
N GLN A 37 17.99 1.31 -9.92
CA GLN A 37 16.60 1.06 -10.29
C GLN A 37 15.83 0.60 -9.04
N THR A 38 14.79 1.35 -8.68
CA THR A 38 13.91 1.01 -7.54
C THR A 38 12.78 0.11 -7.99
N ALA A 39 12.20 -0.64 -7.06
CA ALA A 39 10.92 -1.33 -7.24
C ALA A 39 9.87 -0.69 -6.32
N ASN A 40 8.62 -0.57 -6.80
CA ASN A 40 7.54 0.01 -6.01
C ASN A 40 6.41 -0.98 -5.77
N ILE A 41 5.74 -0.81 -4.64
CA ILE A 41 4.51 -1.53 -4.28
C ILE A 41 3.44 -0.51 -3.98
N PHE A 42 2.22 -0.76 -4.45
CA PHE A 42 1.05 0.06 -4.15
C PHE A 42 -0.07 -0.83 -3.64
N THR A 43 -0.60 -0.50 -2.47
CA THR A 43 -1.75 -1.20 -1.88
C THR A 43 -2.74 -0.22 -1.31
N VAL A 44 -4.02 -0.60 -1.29
CA VAL A 44 -5.12 0.23 -0.78
C VAL A 44 -6.12 -0.66 -0.03
N ASP A 45 -6.83 -0.12 0.97
CA ASP A 45 -7.91 -0.83 1.67
C ASP A 45 -9.22 -0.85 0.85
N VAL A 46 -9.79 0.33 0.56
CA VAL A 46 -11.06 0.57 -0.12
C VAL A 46 -10.97 1.94 -0.80
N LEU A 47 -11.06 1.98 -2.14
CA LEU A 47 -10.86 3.21 -2.91
C LEU A 47 -11.85 4.32 -2.55
N SER A 48 -13.11 3.97 -2.30
CA SER A 48 -14.14 4.95 -1.93
C SER A 48 -14.20 5.30 -0.44
N GLY A 49 -13.30 4.72 0.35
CA GLY A 49 -13.21 4.86 1.79
C GLY A 49 -14.01 3.82 2.58
N ALA A 50 -13.44 3.45 3.72
CA ALA A 50 -14.06 2.64 4.76
C ALA A 50 -14.19 3.47 6.05
N GLN A 51 -15.01 3.00 6.98
CA GLN A 51 -15.09 3.56 8.33
C GLN A 51 -14.06 2.90 9.26
N ASN A 52 -12.81 2.78 8.79
CA ASN A 52 -11.70 2.34 9.64
C ASN A 52 -11.42 3.45 10.66
N LYS A 53 -11.45 3.13 11.96
CA LYS A 53 -11.19 4.11 13.01
C LYS A 53 -9.70 4.49 13.04
N HIS A 54 -8.80 3.54 12.78
CA HIS A 54 -7.37 3.77 12.71
C HIS A 54 -6.77 3.17 11.43
N PHE A 55 -5.61 3.69 11.02
CA PHE A 55 -4.81 2.99 10.00
C PHE A 55 -4.45 1.56 10.46
N MET A 56 -4.25 1.38 11.78
CA MET A 56 -3.90 0.08 12.37
C MET A 56 -5.00 -0.98 12.29
N ASP A 57 -6.23 -0.60 11.90
CA ASP A 57 -7.35 -1.53 11.67
C ASP A 57 -7.44 -2.01 10.21
N THR A 58 -6.52 -1.56 9.35
CA THR A 58 -6.61 -1.78 7.91
C THR A 58 -5.99 -3.11 7.48
N ALA A 59 -6.45 -3.59 6.33
CA ALA A 59 -5.75 -4.59 5.55
C ALA A 59 -5.72 -4.07 4.12
N LEU A 60 -4.52 -3.80 3.60
CA LEU A 60 -4.29 -3.17 2.30
C LEU A 60 -3.92 -4.26 1.29
N THR A 61 -4.45 -4.19 0.07
CA THR A 61 -4.16 -5.16 -1.00
C THR A 61 -3.75 -4.46 -2.28
N ASN A 62 -3.00 -5.15 -3.14
CA ASN A 62 -2.64 -4.69 -4.48
C ASN A 62 -3.83 -4.72 -5.46
N GLU A 63 -4.95 -5.35 -5.11
CA GLU A 63 -6.21 -5.25 -5.85
C GLU A 63 -7.30 -4.60 -5.00
N ALA A 64 -7.37 -3.28 -5.05
CA ALA A 64 -8.22 -2.51 -4.16
C ALA A 64 -9.71 -2.69 -4.47
N PRO A 65 -10.57 -3.08 -3.51
CA PRO A 65 -12.00 -3.02 -3.72
C PRO A 65 -12.43 -1.55 -3.87
N VAL A 66 -13.35 -1.31 -4.81
CA VAL A 66 -13.87 0.03 -5.09
C VAL A 66 -14.74 0.55 -3.93
N GLY A 67 -15.39 -0.34 -3.17
CA GLY A 67 -16.36 0.02 -2.12
C GLY A 67 -17.64 0.65 -2.69
N LEU A 68 -18.72 0.64 -1.92
CA LEU A 68 -19.98 1.28 -2.33
C LEU A 68 -19.99 2.74 -1.86
N ASN A 69 -19.74 3.67 -2.79
CA ASN A 69 -19.97 5.09 -2.57
C ASN A 69 -20.83 5.65 -3.70
N LEU A 70 -22.12 5.81 -3.41
CA LEU A 70 -23.14 6.26 -4.36
C LEU A 70 -22.83 7.67 -4.93
N GLY A 71 -22.08 8.51 -4.21
CA GLY A 71 -21.65 9.83 -4.67
C GLY A 71 -20.44 9.82 -5.62
N LEU A 72 -19.76 8.68 -5.79
CA LEU A 72 -18.62 8.51 -6.69
C LEU A 72 -18.97 7.71 -7.95
N ILE A 73 -20.22 7.28 -8.14
CA ILE A 73 -20.63 6.46 -9.29
C ILE A 73 -20.29 7.13 -10.62
N GLU A 74 -20.53 8.42 -10.78
CA GLU A 74 -20.17 9.14 -12.02
C GLU A 74 -18.65 9.23 -12.23
N LEU A 75 -17.88 9.47 -11.16
CA LEU A 75 -16.42 9.46 -11.24
C LEU A 75 -15.94 8.07 -11.61
N LEU A 76 -16.50 7.02 -11.00
CA LEU A 76 -16.23 5.62 -11.28
C LEU A 76 -16.56 5.22 -12.71
N LEU A 77 -17.64 5.74 -13.28
CA LEU A 77 -17.99 5.51 -14.68
C LEU A 77 -16.98 6.20 -15.62
N LYS A 78 -16.60 7.45 -15.35
CA LYS A 78 -15.59 8.19 -16.14
C LYS A 78 -14.20 7.57 -16.02
N VAL A 79 -13.79 7.22 -14.81
CA VAL A 79 -12.61 6.43 -14.47
C VAL A 79 -12.68 5.12 -15.23
N SER A 80 -13.71 4.29 -15.06
CA SER A 80 -13.80 3.00 -15.75
C SER A 80 -13.77 3.12 -17.27
N SER A 81 -14.32 4.18 -17.87
CA SER A 81 -14.23 4.43 -19.31
C SER A 81 -12.83 4.85 -19.74
N ALA A 82 -12.18 5.78 -19.03
CA ALA A 82 -10.82 6.24 -19.32
C ALA A 82 -9.76 5.18 -19.00
N PHE A 83 -9.99 4.39 -17.96
CA PHE A 83 -9.14 3.28 -17.58
C PHE A 83 -9.34 2.11 -18.54
N LYS A 84 -10.55 1.71 -18.93
CA LYS A 84 -10.74 0.64 -19.95
C LYS A 84 -10.06 0.94 -21.29
N SER A 85 -9.90 2.21 -21.66
CA SER A 85 -9.15 2.58 -22.86
C SER A 85 -7.62 2.58 -22.68
N ALA A 86 -7.12 2.53 -21.45
CA ALA A 86 -5.69 2.58 -21.11
C ALA A 86 -5.15 1.29 -20.46
N ASP A 87 -6.00 0.53 -19.76
CA ASP A 87 -5.67 -0.60 -18.90
C ASP A 87 -6.93 -1.45 -18.60
N SER A 88 -6.88 -2.77 -18.81
CA SER A 88 -8.03 -3.67 -18.60
C SER A 88 -8.31 -3.98 -17.11
N GLN A 89 -7.41 -3.65 -16.18
CA GLN A 89 -7.51 -3.94 -14.74
C GLN A 89 -7.11 -2.74 -13.85
N PRO A 90 -7.88 -1.64 -13.84
CA PRO A 90 -7.51 -0.39 -13.17
C PRO A 90 -7.33 -0.46 -11.65
N THR A 91 -7.89 -1.48 -11.00
CA THR A 91 -7.80 -1.68 -9.55
C THR A 91 -6.63 -2.56 -9.15
N PHE A 92 -6.00 -3.26 -10.10
CA PHE A 92 -4.87 -4.15 -9.86
C PHE A 92 -3.55 -3.37 -9.94
N ARG A 93 -2.61 -3.70 -9.06
CA ARG A 93 -1.25 -3.16 -9.05
C ARG A 93 -0.32 -4.37 -9.09
N GLN A 94 0.51 -4.43 -10.12
CA GLN A 94 1.41 -5.55 -10.30
C GLN A 94 2.54 -5.50 -9.27
N VAL A 95 3.02 -6.68 -8.86
CA VAL A 95 4.11 -6.85 -7.89
C VAL A 95 5.36 -7.48 -8.51
N TYR A 96 5.39 -7.68 -9.83
CA TYR A 96 6.51 -8.34 -10.52
C TYR A 96 7.84 -7.62 -10.34
N GLU A 97 7.87 -6.28 -10.29
CA GLU A 97 9.12 -5.54 -10.15
C GLU A 97 9.85 -5.90 -8.86
N VAL A 98 9.10 -6.23 -7.81
CA VAL A 98 9.66 -6.69 -6.54
C VAL A 98 10.01 -8.17 -6.60
N ALA A 99 9.20 -8.99 -7.25
CA ALA A 99 9.50 -10.41 -7.43
C ALA A 99 10.72 -10.67 -8.34
N GLU A 100 10.99 -9.76 -9.29
CA GLU A 100 12.13 -9.79 -10.19
C GLU A 100 13.38 -9.10 -9.61
N ALA A 101 13.22 -8.33 -8.52
CA ALA A 101 14.31 -7.56 -7.95
C ALA A 101 15.41 -8.49 -7.40
N GLY A 102 16.64 -8.34 -7.93
CA GLY A 102 17.80 -9.12 -7.50
C GLY A 102 17.92 -10.49 -8.16
N LEU A 103 17.02 -10.85 -9.08
CA LEU A 103 17.15 -12.07 -9.88
C LEU A 103 18.25 -11.94 -10.93
N GLU A 104 18.94 -13.06 -11.17
CA GLU A 104 19.93 -13.16 -12.23
C GLU A 104 19.27 -13.19 -13.62
N ARG A 105 20.05 -12.87 -14.66
CA ARG A 105 19.60 -12.96 -16.05
C ARG A 105 19.24 -14.43 -16.35
N ASN A 106 17.96 -14.70 -16.60
CA ASN A 106 17.32 -16.01 -16.85
C ASN A 106 16.71 -16.74 -15.64
N GLU A 107 16.75 -16.15 -14.45
CA GLU A 107 15.98 -16.68 -13.33
C GLU A 107 14.49 -16.33 -13.48
N ILE A 108 13.60 -17.28 -13.18
CA ILE A 108 12.15 -17.10 -13.35
C ILE A 108 11.56 -16.56 -12.05
N ALA A 109 11.05 -15.34 -12.09
CA ALA A 109 10.33 -14.75 -10.97
C ALA A 109 9.02 -15.50 -10.68
N LYS A 110 8.84 -15.92 -9.43
CA LYS A 110 7.53 -16.34 -8.92
C LYS A 110 6.82 -15.12 -8.34
N THR A 111 6.01 -14.48 -9.17
CA THR A 111 5.26 -13.29 -8.78
C THR A 111 3.92 -13.70 -8.21
N PRO A 112 3.59 -13.33 -6.95
CA PRO A 112 2.29 -13.67 -6.41
C PRO A 112 1.19 -12.84 -7.07
N HIS A 113 -0.01 -13.40 -7.19
CA HIS A 113 -1.15 -12.66 -7.72
C HIS A 113 -1.59 -11.55 -6.75
N TRP A 114 -1.82 -11.92 -5.48
CA TRP A 114 -2.25 -10.99 -4.44
C TRP A 114 -1.18 -10.80 -3.38
N LEU A 115 -1.03 -9.54 -2.96
CA LEU A 115 -0.16 -9.08 -1.88
C LEU A 115 -1.00 -8.30 -0.89
N ARG A 116 -0.76 -8.53 0.40
CA ARG A 116 -1.43 -7.86 1.51
C ARG A 116 -0.44 -7.30 2.51
N PHE A 117 -0.69 -6.06 2.93
CA PHE A 117 -0.11 -5.48 4.12
C PHE A 117 -1.17 -5.34 5.21
N LYS A 118 -0.86 -5.84 6.41
CA LYS A 118 -1.73 -5.75 7.58
C LYS A 118 -0.87 -5.46 8.80
N PRO A 119 -1.21 -4.47 9.65
CA PRO A 119 -0.52 -4.27 10.93
C PRO A 119 -0.39 -5.59 11.70
N THR A 120 0.77 -5.84 12.30
CA THR A 120 0.99 -7.11 13.02
C THR A 120 -0.01 -7.27 14.17
N PRO A 121 -0.37 -8.51 14.55
CA PRO A 121 -1.15 -8.74 15.76
C PRO A 121 -0.52 -8.02 16.97
N ASN A 122 -1.35 -7.33 17.75
CA ASN A 122 -0.94 -6.53 18.92
C ASN A 122 -0.09 -5.28 18.62
N GLN A 123 0.02 -4.84 17.36
CA GLN A 123 0.58 -3.51 17.08
C GLN A 123 -0.21 -2.45 17.87
N ARG A 124 0.50 -1.52 18.51
CA ARG A 124 -0.13 -0.46 19.30
C ARG A 124 -1.09 0.37 18.43
N ILE A 125 -2.25 0.70 18.98
CA ILE A 125 -3.19 1.64 18.38
C ILE A 125 -3.07 2.97 19.11
N VAL A 126 -3.01 4.05 18.34
CA VAL A 126 -2.96 5.43 18.84
C VAL A 126 -4.23 6.11 18.39
N ASP A 127 -5.00 6.65 19.33
CA ASP A 127 -6.29 7.29 19.05
C ASP A 127 -6.06 8.80 18.86
N GLU A 128 -5.73 9.18 17.63
CA GLU A 128 -5.55 10.57 17.22
C GLU A 128 -6.59 10.94 16.19
N LYS A 129 -6.96 12.23 16.16
CA LYS A 129 -7.96 12.69 15.19
C LYS A 129 -7.42 12.54 13.77
N ASP A 130 -6.18 12.96 13.53
CA ASP A 130 -5.54 12.88 12.21
C ASP A 130 -4.65 11.64 12.12
N PHE A 131 -4.84 10.82 11.08
CA PHE A 131 -4.06 9.58 10.92
C PHE A 131 -2.54 9.83 10.84
N ARG A 132 -2.11 11.02 10.42
CA ARG A 132 -0.68 11.38 10.38
C ARG A 132 -0.07 11.43 11.77
N ASN A 133 -0.85 11.88 12.75
CA ASN A 133 -0.46 11.89 14.16
C ASN A 133 -0.56 10.49 14.76
N GLU A 134 -1.53 9.68 14.32
CA GLU A 134 -1.59 8.25 14.71
C GLU A 134 -0.29 7.55 14.36
N LEU A 135 0.25 7.78 13.15
CA LEU A 135 1.42 7.11 12.60
C LEU A 135 2.78 7.73 12.97
N ASP A 136 2.80 8.80 13.76
CA ASP A 136 4.05 9.40 14.22
C ASP A 136 4.82 8.40 15.09
N LEU A 137 6.06 8.08 14.69
CA LEU A 137 6.86 7.06 15.36
C LEU A 137 7.23 7.39 16.80
N LYS A 138 7.09 8.64 17.25
CA LYS A 138 7.21 8.97 18.68
C LYS A 138 6.21 8.18 19.55
N ASN A 139 5.10 7.73 18.97
CA ASN A 139 4.10 6.92 19.67
C ASN A 139 4.46 5.42 19.73
N TYR A 140 5.50 5.02 18.99
CA TYR A 140 5.90 3.64 18.76
C TYR A 140 7.38 3.43 19.13
N PRO A 141 7.71 3.22 20.42
CA PRO A 141 9.10 3.07 20.85
C PRO A 141 9.81 1.89 20.16
N ASP A 142 9.06 0.83 19.83
CA ASP A 142 9.56 -0.34 19.11
C ASP A 142 9.30 -0.27 17.60
N GLY A 143 8.93 0.90 17.07
CA GLY A 143 8.54 1.10 15.68
C GLY A 143 7.15 0.54 15.32
N ILE A 144 6.79 0.73 14.05
CA ILE A 144 5.56 0.18 13.47
C ILE A 144 5.89 -1.09 12.70
N LYS A 145 5.18 -2.17 12.99
CA LYS A 145 5.33 -3.46 12.31
C LYS A 145 4.10 -3.79 11.47
N ILE A 146 4.35 -4.22 10.25
CA ILE A 146 3.30 -4.54 9.27
C ILE A 146 3.64 -5.90 8.64
N ASP A 147 2.75 -6.87 8.80
CA ASP A 147 2.83 -8.17 8.14
C ASP A 147 2.74 -8.02 6.63
N ILE A 148 3.58 -8.80 5.93
CA ILE A 148 3.56 -8.97 4.48
C ILE A 148 3.06 -10.38 4.19
N ALA A 149 1.94 -10.49 3.48
CA ALA A 149 1.35 -11.77 3.11
C ALA A 149 1.00 -11.83 1.64
N VAL A 150 0.99 -13.03 1.08
CA VAL A 150 0.66 -13.30 -0.34
C VAL A 150 -0.42 -14.36 -0.48
N SER A 151 -1.11 -14.36 -1.63
CA SER A 151 -2.10 -15.39 -1.98
C SER A 151 -2.16 -15.63 -3.48
N GLU A 152 -2.39 -16.89 -3.86
CA GLU A 152 -2.80 -17.33 -5.20
C GLU A 152 -4.28 -17.75 -5.25
N GLU A 153 -4.97 -17.74 -4.10
CA GLU A 153 -6.30 -18.35 -3.97
C GLU A 153 -7.39 -17.32 -3.66
N THR A 154 -7.04 -16.21 -3.01
CA THR A 154 -8.01 -15.23 -2.55
C THR A 154 -7.49 -13.80 -2.59
N LYS A 155 -8.42 -12.89 -2.91
CA LYS A 155 -8.25 -11.44 -2.75
C LYS A 155 -8.95 -10.87 -1.53
N ASP A 156 -9.61 -11.71 -0.74
CA ASP A 156 -10.32 -11.27 0.45
C ASP A 156 -9.33 -10.80 1.51
N ARG A 157 -9.09 -9.49 1.53
CA ARG A 157 -8.14 -8.83 2.40
C ARG A 157 -8.49 -8.95 3.89
N LEU A 158 -9.77 -9.18 4.23
CA LEU A 158 -10.24 -9.22 5.62
C LEU A 158 -10.16 -10.62 6.23
N SER A 159 -10.22 -11.66 5.41
CA SER A 159 -10.03 -13.05 5.85
C SER A 159 -8.55 -13.34 6.13
N ASP A 160 -8.26 -14.13 7.16
CA ASP A 160 -6.92 -14.69 7.37
C ASP A 160 -6.72 -16.05 6.67
N LYS A 161 -7.78 -16.64 6.10
CA LYS A 161 -7.69 -17.89 5.32
C LYS A 161 -7.18 -17.62 3.90
N GLY A 162 -6.34 -18.51 3.38
CA GLY A 162 -5.80 -18.41 2.02
C GLY A 162 -4.63 -17.43 1.87
N TRP A 163 -4.15 -16.84 2.96
CA TRP A 163 -3.00 -15.93 2.98
C TRP A 163 -1.79 -16.60 3.64
N THR A 164 -0.61 -16.45 3.04
CA THR A 164 0.66 -16.92 3.61
C THR A 164 1.51 -15.71 3.99
N LYS A 165 1.84 -15.54 5.28
CA LYS A 165 2.80 -14.51 5.73
C LYS A 165 4.19 -14.89 5.20
N ILE A 166 4.83 -13.96 4.49
CA ILE A 166 6.17 -14.14 3.93
C ILE A 166 7.23 -13.24 4.59
N GLY A 167 6.80 -12.27 5.38
CA GLY A 167 7.72 -11.37 6.07
C GLY A 167 7.00 -10.29 6.85
N GLU A 168 7.78 -9.32 7.31
CA GLU A 168 7.34 -8.19 8.09
C GLU A 168 8.12 -6.95 7.67
N MET A 169 7.43 -5.82 7.60
CA MET A 169 8.03 -4.51 7.44
C MET A 169 8.15 -3.86 8.81
N HIS A 170 9.34 -3.39 9.16
CA HIS A 170 9.60 -2.67 10.40
C HIS A 170 10.00 -1.24 10.11
N LEU A 171 9.15 -0.29 10.50
CA LEU A 171 9.35 1.15 10.30
C LEU A 171 9.84 1.77 11.60
N ILE A 172 11.08 2.26 11.58
CA ILE A 172 11.80 2.78 12.76
C ILE A 172 12.16 4.26 12.66
N GLU A 173 12.01 4.86 11.48
CA GLU A 173 12.24 6.28 11.25
C GLU A 173 11.11 6.91 10.43
N SER A 174 10.76 8.14 10.78
CA SER A 174 9.72 8.92 10.11
C SER A 174 10.21 10.33 9.88
N ALA A 175 10.00 10.85 8.67
CA ALA A 175 10.37 12.20 8.32
C ALA A 175 9.17 12.94 7.72
N VAL A 176 8.92 14.15 8.23
CA VAL A 176 8.07 15.13 7.54
C VAL A 176 8.99 15.91 6.62
N SER A 177 8.83 15.74 5.31
CA SER A 177 9.72 16.37 4.32
C SER A 177 8.94 16.94 3.16
N TYR A 178 9.28 18.18 2.81
CA TYR A 178 8.84 18.82 1.57
C TYR A 178 9.21 17.99 0.31
N GLY A 179 10.33 17.27 0.37
CA GLY A 179 10.78 16.38 -0.71
C GLY A 179 9.86 15.19 -0.93
N CYS A 180 9.22 14.65 0.12
CA CYS A 180 8.30 13.52 -0.02
C CYS A 180 7.06 13.85 -0.87
N ASP A 181 6.62 15.10 -0.88
CA ASP A 181 5.44 15.52 -1.64
C ASP A 181 5.75 15.98 -3.06
N ARG A 182 7.01 16.35 -3.37
CA ARG A 182 7.37 16.94 -4.67
C ARG A 182 8.47 16.25 -5.44
N GLN A 183 9.31 15.47 -4.77
CA GLN A 183 10.50 14.86 -5.36
C GLN A 183 10.45 13.34 -5.28
N LEU A 184 9.83 12.78 -4.25
CA LEU A 184 9.64 11.34 -4.13
C LEU A 184 8.54 10.87 -5.08
N HIS A 185 8.96 10.29 -6.20
CA HIS A 185 8.06 9.72 -7.19
C HIS A 185 8.03 8.19 -7.09
N PHE A 186 6.82 7.63 -7.13
CA PHE A 186 6.61 6.19 -7.25
C PHE A 186 6.13 5.93 -8.67
N HIS A 187 6.99 5.34 -9.50
CA HIS A 187 6.59 4.90 -10.83
C HIS A 187 5.63 3.72 -10.69
N HIS A 188 4.60 3.69 -11.52
CA HIS A 188 3.65 2.58 -11.57
C HIS A 188 4.14 1.57 -12.59
N PRO A 189 4.30 0.28 -12.22
CA PRO A 189 4.65 -0.75 -13.20
C PRO A 189 3.54 -0.84 -14.25
N LYS A 190 3.93 -0.91 -15.52
CA LYS A 190 2.98 -1.22 -16.59
C LYS A 190 2.53 -2.67 -16.47
N ILE A 191 1.30 -2.94 -16.89
CA ILE A 191 0.82 -4.32 -17.00
C ILE A 191 1.63 -5.06 -18.06
N LYS A 192 2.30 -6.15 -17.64
CA LYS A 192 2.88 -7.16 -18.54
C LYS A 192 1.80 -8.10 -19.06
#